data_AF-F5NTN9-F1
#
_entry.id   AF-F5NTN9-F1
#
_cell.length_a   1.000
_cell.length_b   1.000
_cell.length_c   1.000
_cell.angle_alpha   90.00
_cell.angle_beta   90.00
_cell.angle_gamma   90.00
#
_symmetry.space_group_name_H-M   'P 1'
#
loop_
_entity.id
_entity.type
_entity.pdbx_description
1 polymer ?
#
loop_
_entity_poly.entity_id
_entity_poly.type
_entity_poly.pdbx_seq_one_letter_code
_entity_poly.pdbx_strand_id
1 'polypeptide(L)'
;MTRQCIQQVHFSKAFIGIDGWQPETGFTGRDMMRTDVVNAVLEKECEAIVLTDSSKFGAVHSYSIGPVERFNRVITDSKIRASDLMYLEHSKLTVHVVDI
;
A
#
# COMPACT_ATOMS: atom_id res chain seq x y z
N MET A 1 11.42 -10.26 15.46
CA MET A 1 11.01 -9.52 16.67
C MET A 1 9.93 -8.47 16.34
N THR A 2 10.15 -7.54 15.40
CA THR A 2 9.18 -6.48 15.03
C THR A 2 7.77 -6.98 14.70
N ARG A 3 7.66 -8.08 13.92
CA ARG A 3 6.39 -8.73 13.59
C ARG A 3 5.57 -9.13 14.82
N GLN A 4 6.21 -9.69 15.85
CA GLN A 4 5.54 -10.10 17.09
C GLN A 4 5.11 -8.90 17.93
N CYS A 5 5.89 -7.81 17.93
CA CYS A 5 5.50 -6.57 18.60
C CYS A 5 4.23 -5.99 17.99
N ILE A 6 4.08 -6.01 16.66
CA ILE A 6 2.84 -5.58 15.97
C ILE A 6 1.62 -6.34 16.51
N GLN A 7 1.77 -7.63 16.78
CA GLN A 7 0.69 -8.46 17.32
C GLN A 7 0.27 -8.06 18.74
N GLN A 8 1.15 -7.42 19.51
CA GLN A 8 0.87 -7.00 20.89
C GLN A 8 0.40 -5.55 21.01
N VAL A 9 0.62 -4.71 19.99
CA VAL A 9 0.15 -3.32 20.00
C VAL A 9 -1.26 -3.19 19.41
N HIS A 10 -1.99 -2.19 19.90
CA HIS A 10 -3.32 -1.83 19.43
C HIS A 10 -3.26 -0.52 18.65
N PHE A 11 -3.76 -0.54 17.42
CA PHE A 11 -3.90 0.62 16.56
C PHE A 11 -5.10 0.41 15.63
N SER A 12 -5.73 1.50 15.21
CA SER A 12 -6.88 1.48 14.30
C SER A 12 -6.53 1.90 12.87
N LYS A 13 -5.35 2.50 12.67
CA LYS A 13 -4.85 3.00 11.39
C LYS A 13 -3.39 2.67 11.21
N ALA A 14 -3.00 2.37 9.98
CA ALA A 14 -1.60 2.18 9.60
C ALA A 14 -1.28 2.90 8.29
N PHE A 15 -0.21 3.70 8.29
CA PHE A 15 0.34 4.32 7.10
C PHE A 15 1.50 3.47 6.57
N ILE A 16 1.41 3.07 5.32
CA ILE A 16 2.30 2.07 4.71
C ILE A 16 2.94 2.68 3.47
N GLY A 17 4.27 2.74 3.46
CA GLY A 17 5.03 3.05 2.26
C GLY A 17 5.18 1.82 1.36
N ILE A 18 5.10 2.02 0.05
CA ILE A 18 5.29 0.98 -0.97
C ILE A 18 6.45 1.34 -1.89
N ASP A 19 7.05 0.34 -2.52
CA ASP A 19 8.12 0.56 -3.49
C ASP A 19 7.62 0.46 -4.94
N GLY A 20 6.50 -0.23 -5.18
CA GLY A 20 5.92 -0.34 -6.52
C GLY A 20 4.46 -0.80 -6.50
N TRP A 21 3.73 -0.52 -7.58
CA TRP A 21 2.37 -0.99 -7.81
C TRP A 21 2.13 -1.27 -9.30
N GLN A 22 1.38 -2.33 -9.60
CA GLN A 22 0.77 -2.55 -10.92
C GLN A 22 -0.59 -3.27 -10.78
N PRO A 23 -1.49 -3.15 -11.77
CA PRO A 23 -2.80 -3.79 -11.76
C PRO A 23 -2.77 -5.30 -11.47
N GLU A 24 -1.80 -6.03 -12.03
CA GLU A 24 -1.78 -7.49 -12.01
C GLU A 24 -1.31 -8.07 -10.67
N THR A 25 -0.44 -7.37 -9.95
CA THR A 25 0.20 -7.87 -8.72
C THR A 25 -0.11 -7.05 -7.48
N GLY A 26 -0.79 -5.91 -7.62
CA GLY A 26 -1.05 -4.98 -6.54
C GLY A 26 0.24 -4.30 -6.03
N PHE A 27 0.31 -4.07 -4.72
CA PHE A 27 1.44 -3.38 -4.10
C PHE A 27 2.63 -4.32 -3.88
N THR A 28 3.83 -3.80 -4.14
CA THR A 28 5.10 -4.53 -4.03
C THR A 28 6.15 -3.74 -3.25
N GLY A 29 7.07 -4.47 -2.64
CA GLY A 29 8.20 -3.97 -1.86
C GLY A 29 9.52 -4.56 -2.34
N ARG A 30 10.63 -3.86 -2.07
CA ARG A 30 11.99 -4.31 -2.40
C ARG A 30 12.65 -5.16 -1.32
N ASP A 31 12.17 -5.05 -0.09
CA ASP A 31 12.76 -5.69 1.08
C ASP A 31 11.79 -6.68 1.72
N MET A 32 12.24 -7.93 1.84
CA MET A 32 11.44 -9.02 2.39
C MET A 32 10.98 -8.75 3.82
N MET A 33 11.86 -8.19 4.66
CA MET A 33 11.57 -7.97 6.08
C MET A 33 10.56 -6.82 6.26
N ARG A 34 10.65 -5.76 5.45
CA ARG A 34 9.65 -4.68 5.43
C ARG A 34 8.30 -5.20 4.96
N THR A 35 8.27 -6.02 3.91
CA THR A 35 7.03 -6.64 3.42
C THR A 35 6.42 -7.59 4.47
N ASP A 36 7.23 -8.34 5.21
CA ASP A 36 6.75 -9.20 6.31
C ASP A 36 6.11 -8.39 7.45
N VAL A 37 6.73 -7.27 7.84
CA VAL A 37 6.19 -6.34 8.83
C VAL A 37 4.85 -5.76 8.38
N VAL A 38 4.75 -5.32 7.12
CA VAL A 38 3.49 -4.81 6.56
C VAL A 38 2.41 -5.88 6.56
N ASN A 39 2.74 -7.13 6.23
CA ASN A 39 1.77 -8.22 6.27
C ASN A 39 1.20 -8.44 7.68
N ALA A 40 2.01 -8.38 8.72
CA ALA A 40 1.51 -8.47 10.10
C ALA A 40 0.66 -7.27 10.52
N VAL A 41 0.91 -6.09 9.96
CA VAL A 41 0.02 -4.93 10.14
C VAL A 41 -1.32 -5.18 9.46
N LEU A 42 -1.34 -5.70 8.23
CA LEU A 42 -2.58 -5.99 7.50
C LEU A 42 -3.43 -7.09 8.18
N GLU A 43 -2.79 -8.05 8.85
CA GLU A 43 -3.48 -9.08 9.64
C GLU A 43 -4.27 -8.53 10.85
N LYS A 44 -4.02 -7.28 11.24
CA LYS A 44 -4.76 -6.61 12.32
C LYS A 44 -6.12 -6.08 11.87
N GLU A 45 -6.43 -6.14 10.57
CA GLU A 45 -7.67 -5.62 9.98
C GLU A 45 -7.95 -4.15 10.35
N CYS A 46 -6.89 -3.37 10.57
CA CYS A 46 -6.97 -1.93 10.76
C CYS A 46 -7.23 -1.20 9.44
N GLU A 47 -7.52 0.10 9.51
CA GLU A 47 -7.54 0.94 8.31
C GLU A 47 -6.11 1.11 7.75
N ALA A 48 -5.82 0.40 6.67
CA ALA A 48 -4.53 0.39 5.98
C ALA A 48 -4.51 1.44 4.87
N ILE A 49 -3.61 2.41 5.01
CA ILE A 49 -3.48 3.59 4.16
C ILE A 49 -2.11 3.55 3.49
N VAL A 50 -2.08 3.44 2.18
CA VAL A 50 -0.84 3.56 1.40
C VAL A 50 -0.46 5.03 1.26
N LEU A 51 0.79 5.36 1.54
CA LEU A 51 1.38 6.67 1.27
C LEU A 51 2.50 6.49 0.25
N THR A 52 2.35 7.08 -0.93
CA THR A 52 3.31 6.90 -2.02
C THR A 52 3.39 8.12 -2.92
N ASP A 53 4.35 8.10 -3.83
CA ASP A 53 4.48 9.08 -4.91
C ASP A 53 4.09 8.43 -6.24
N SER A 54 3.77 9.24 -7.23
CA SER A 54 3.34 8.80 -8.55
C SER A 54 4.41 7.99 -9.32
N SER A 55 5.68 8.10 -8.94
CA SER A 55 6.77 7.34 -9.57
C SER A 55 6.76 5.86 -9.23
N LYS A 56 5.96 5.42 -8.24
CA LYS A 56 5.84 4.01 -7.86
C LYS A 56 4.79 3.25 -8.68
N PHE A 57 3.90 3.93 -9.39
CA PHE A 57 2.90 3.28 -10.25
C PHE A 57 3.56 2.80 -11.55
N GLY A 58 3.32 1.53 -11.90
CA GLY A 58 3.98 0.83 -12.99
C GLY A 58 5.31 0.17 -12.60
N ALA A 59 5.74 0.26 -11.33
CA ALA A 59 6.93 -0.42 -10.83
C ALA A 59 6.59 -1.75 -10.16
N VAL A 60 7.41 -2.77 -10.39
CA VAL A 60 7.26 -4.11 -9.78
C VAL A 60 8.54 -4.49 -9.08
N HIS A 61 8.40 -4.97 -7.86
CA HIS A 61 9.50 -5.48 -7.06
C HIS A 61 9.24 -6.90 -6.57
N SER A 62 10.31 -7.57 -6.12
CA SER A 62 10.36 -9.01 -5.89
C SER A 62 9.42 -9.53 -4.79
N TYR A 63 8.92 -8.65 -3.91
CA TYR A 63 8.07 -9.06 -2.78
C TYR A 63 6.68 -8.43 -2.90
N SER A 64 5.66 -9.26 -3.14
CA SER A 64 4.26 -8.82 -3.10
C SER A 64 3.85 -8.54 -1.65
N ILE A 65 3.28 -7.36 -1.41
CA ILE A 65 2.68 -6.98 -0.13
C ILE A 65 1.23 -7.49 -0.07
N GLY A 66 0.59 -7.59 -1.23
CA GLY A 66 -0.73 -8.19 -1.38
C GLY A 66 -1.57 -7.47 -2.43
N PRO A 67 -2.74 -8.03 -2.72
CA PRO A 67 -3.66 -7.43 -3.66
C PRO A 67 -4.24 -6.14 -3.07
N VAL A 68 -4.72 -5.29 -3.97
CA VAL A 68 -5.10 -3.90 -3.69
C VAL A 68 -6.25 -3.80 -2.67
N GLU A 69 -7.10 -4.82 -2.61
CA GLU A 69 -8.29 -4.94 -1.76
C GLU A 69 -7.96 -5.11 -0.28
N ARG A 70 -6.71 -5.42 0.08
CA ARG A 70 -6.26 -5.46 1.48
C ARG A 70 -6.05 -4.06 2.07
N PHE A 71 -6.13 -3.03 1.25
CA PHE A 71 -5.93 -1.65 1.63
C PHE A 71 -7.24 -0.87 1.50
N ASN A 72 -7.36 0.19 2.28
CA ASN A 72 -8.56 1.02 2.30
C ASN A 72 -8.38 2.31 1.49
N ARG A 73 -7.14 2.81 1.45
CA ARG A 73 -6.85 4.14 0.93
C ARG A 73 -5.46 4.23 0.32
N VAL A 74 -5.30 5.04 -0.70
CA VAL A 74 -4.02 5.49 -1.25
C VAL A 74 -3.95 7.01 -1.19
N ILE A 75 -2.82 7.54 -0.74
CA ILE A 75 -2.48 8.95 -0.79
C ILE A 75 -1.27 9.09 -1.73
N THR A 76 -1.41 9.89 -2.79
CA THR A 76 -0.39 10.09 -3.82
C THR A 76 -0.32 11.54 -4.28
N ASP A 77 0.80 11.94 -4.90
CA ASP A 77 0.90 13.23 -5.58
C ASP A 77 0.08 13.29 -6.89
N SER A 78 -0.14 14.51 -7.39
CA SER A 78 -0.98 14.80 -8.55
C SER A 78 -0.42 14.38 -9.92
N LYS A 79 0.78 13.77 -9.98
CA LYS A 79 1.35 13.26 -11.24
C LYS A 79 0.97 11.81 -11.53
N ILE A 80 0.10 11.19 -10.73
CA ILE A 80 -0.44 9.84 -11.02
C ILE A 80 -1.15 9.83 -12.39
N ARG A 81 -0.97 8.75 -13.16
CA ARG A 81 -1.63 8.60 -14.46
C ARG A 81 -3.13 8.38 -14.28
N ALA A 82 -3.93 8.96 -15.17
CA ALA A 82 -5.38 8.80 -15.13
C ALA A 82 -5.83 7.32 -15.19
N SER A 83 -5.12 6.48 -15.95
CA SER A 83 -5.40 5.04 -16.03
C SER A 83 -5.24 4.34 -14.68
N ASP A 84 -4.19 4.69 -13.94
CA ASP A 84 -3.84 4.06 -12.67
C ASP A 84 -4.81 4.55 -11.59
N LEU A 85 -5.10 5.85 -11.56
CA LEU A 85 -6.12 6.45 -10.70
C LEU A 85 -7.49 5.76 -10.90
N MET A 86 -7.95 5.66 -12.15
CA MET A 86 -9.21 4.99 -12.47
C MET A 86 -9.20 3.54 -11.99
N TYR A 87 -8.11 2.79 -12.21
CA TYR A 87 -8.04 1.40 -11.75
C TYR A 87 -8.21 1.32 -10.22
N LEU A 88 -7.48 2.12 -9.46
CA LEU A 88 -7.54 2.11 -7.99
C LEU A 88 -8.96 2.43 -7.48
N GLU A 89 -9.62 3.42 -8.07
CA GLU A 89 -11.00 3.77 -7.73
C GLU A 89 -11.98 2.63 -8.03
N HIS A 90 -11.82 1.93 -9.16
CA HIS A 90 -12.63 0.74 -9.48
C HIS A 90 -12.35 -0.43 -8.54
N SER A 91 -11.14 -0.53 -8.00
CA SER A 91 -10.75 -1.51 -6.97
C SER A 91 -11.30 -1.19 -5.56
N LYS A 92 -12.21 -0.22 -5.44
CA LYS A 92 -12.80 0.25 -4.17
C LYS A 92 -11.81 0.88 -3.19
N LEU A 93 -10.63 1.28 -3.66
CA LEU A 93 -9.75 2.12 -2.85
C LEU A 93 -10.24 3.55 -2.86
N THR A 94 -10.22 4.19 -1.70
CA THR A 94 -10.31 5.65 -1.64
C THR A 94 -8.97 6.24 -2.07
N VAL A 95 -8.93 7.03 -3.14
CA VAL A 95 -7.70 7.70 -3.58
C VAL A 95 -7.74 9.18 -3.18
N HIS A 96 -6.71 9.65 -2.49
CA HIS A 96 -6.49 11.06 -2.21
C HIS A 96 -5.27 11.54 -2.99
N VAL A 97 -5.52 12.47 -3.91
CA VAL A 97 -4.48 13.16 -4.64
C VAL A 97 -4.14 14.46 -3.90
N VAL A 98 -2.85 14.70 -3.66
CA VAL A 98 -2.36 15.89 -2.95
C VAL A 98 -1.39 16.65 -3.87
N ASP A 99 -1.57 17.97 -3.95
CA ASP A 99 -0.58 18.84 -4.61
C ASP A 99 0.54 19.16 -3.62
N ILE A 100 1.75 18.69 -3.94
CA ILE A 100 2.99 18.85 -3.15
C ILE A 100 4.01 19.64 -3.97
#